data_AF-A0ABD3Y1N3-F1
#
_entry.id   AF-A0ABD3Y1N3-F1
#
_cell.length_a   1.000
_cell.length_b   1.000
_cell.length_c   1.000
_cell.angle_alpha   90.00
_cell.angle_beta   90.00
_cell.angle_gamma   90.00
#
_symmetry.space_group_name_H-M   'P 1'
#
loop_
_entity.id
_entity.type
_entity.pdbx_description
1 polymer ?
#
loop_
_entity_poly.entity_id
_entity_poly.type
_entity_poly.pdbx_seq_one_letter_code
_entity_poly.pdbx_strand_id
1 'polypeptide(L)'
;MLLVSDGYLYWIEKSSDPEGFLIVYCEADGSNRTTLYTFETSTLNKYKPNTLAIHGDDLFITLSKQSTLMKLKLSNPSDITEFTVPGSLGKIGFVSIYSSSAQS
;
A
#
# COMPACT_ATOMS: atom_id res chain seq x y z
N MET A 1 8.25 0.05 -4.24
CA MET A 1 8.62 -0.03 -2.82
C MET A 1 8.17 -1.37 -2.30
N LEU A 2 8.99 -2.07 -1.51
CA LEU A 2 8.71 -3.39 -0.95
C LEU A 2 8.52 -3.28 0.56
N LEU A 3 7.51 -3.93 1.11
CA LEU A 3 7.21 -4.06 2.53
C LEU A 3 7.12 -5.55 2.87
N VAL A 4 7.66 -5.96 4.01
CA VAL A 4 7.61 -7.35 4.50
C VAL A 4 6.86 -7.36 5.82
N SER A 5 5.86 -8.22 5.95
CA SER A 5 5.12 -8.42 7.21
C SER A 5 4.58 -9.84 7.26
N ASP A 6 4.72 -10.51 8.41
CA ASP A 6 4.04 -11.76 8.74
C ASP A 6 4.16 -12.87 7.67
N GLY A 7 5.33 -13.00 7.06
CA GLY A 7 5.59 -14.02 6.03
C GLY A 7 5.10 -13.65 4.64
N TYR A 8 4.76 -12.39 4.39
CA TYR A 8 4.34 -11.88 3.09
C TYR A 8 5.20 -10.69 2.64
N LEU A 9 5.35 -10.57 1.31
CA LEU A 9 5.87 -9.40 0.63
C LEU A 9 4.71 -8.59 0.06
N TYR A 10 4.75 -7.26 0.21
CA TYR A 10 3.77 -6.32 -0.34
C TYR A 10 4.50 -5.25 -1.15
N TRP A 11 4.01 -4.91 -2.34
CA TRP A 11 4.56 -3.81 -3.12
C TRP A 11 3.53 -3.08 -3.97
N ILE A 12 3.92 -1.88 -4.37
CA ILE A 12 3.23 -1.10 -5.39
C ILE A 12 3.80 -1.52 -6.74
N GLU A 13 2.93 -1.99 -7.62
CA GLU A 13 3.27 -2.37 -8.98
C GLU A 13 2.63 -1.40 -9.97
N LYS A 14 3.37 -1.01 -11.01
CA LYS A 14 2.79 -0.28 -12.14
C LYS A 14 2.24 -1.29 -13.14
N SER A 15 0.96 -1.17 -13.46
CA SER A 15 0.27 -2.03 -14.42
C SER A 15 0.03 -1.27 -15.73
N SER A 16 0.13 -1.99 -16.84
CA SER A 16 -0.30 -1.51 -18.16
C SER A 16 -1.70 -1.99 -18.53
N ASP A 17 -2.23 -3.00 -17.83
CA ASP A 17 -3.58 -3.55 -18.06
C ASP A 17 -4.17 -4.12 -16.76
N PRO A 18 -5.11 -3.43 -16.10
CA PRO A 18 -5.54 -2.07 -16.42
C PRO A 18 -4.39 -1.08 -16.22
N GLU A 19 -4.38 0.01 -16.97
CA GLU A 19 -3.37 1.06 -16.79
C GLU A 19 -3.44 1.62 -15.36
N GLY A 20 -2.31 1.67 -14.66
CA GLY A 20 -2.22 2.35 -13.36
C GLY A 20 -1.36 1.65 -12.35
N PHE A 21 -1.86 1.57 -11.13
CA PHE A 21 -1.12 1.02 -10.00
C PHE A 21 -1.93 -0.10 -9.36
N LEU A 22 -1.21 -1.10 -8.87
CA LEU A 22 -1.73 -2.19 -8.09
C LEU A 22 -1.02 -2.22 -6.74
N ILE A 23 -1.74 -2.60 -5.70
CA ILE A 23 -1.12 -3.16 -4.51
C ILE A 23 -1.17 -4.67 -4.66
N VAL A 24 -0.01 -5.29 -4.60
CA VAL A 24 0.17 -6.73 -4.80
C VAL A 24 0.93 -7.30 -3.63
N TYR A 25 0.70 -8.58 -3.38
CA TYR A 25 1.39 -9.32 -2.34
C TYR A 25 1.64 -10.76 -2.73
N CYS A 26 2.60 -11.40 -2.08
CA CYS A 26 2.93 -12.81 -2.23
C CYS A 26 3.50 -13.35 -0.93
N GLU A 27 3.65 -14.68 -0.82
CA GLU A 27 4.39 -15.29 0.29
C GLU A 27 5.85 -14.82 0.27
N ALA A 28 6.53 -14.88 1.43
CA ALA A 28 7.91 -14.41 1.59
C ALA A 28 8.92 -15.14 0.68
N ASP A 29 8.57 -16.34 0.19
CA ASP A 29 9.34 -17.11 -0.79
C ASP A 29 9.08 -16.69 -2.25
N GLY A 30 8.15 -15.74 -2.47
CA GLY A 30 7.76 -15.23 -3.77
C GLY A 30 6.57 -15.97 -4.41
N SER A 31 6.06 -17.03 -3.78
CA SER A 31 4.95 -17.83 -4.30
C SER A 31 3.58 -17.16 -4.08
N ASN A 32 2.54 -17.67 -4.75
CA ASN A 32 1.15 -17.24 -4.55
C ASN A 32 0.88 -15.72 -4.72
N ARG A 33 1.56 -15.10 -5.69
CA ARG A 33 1.37 -13.69 -6.03
C ARG A 33 -0.09 -13.38 -6.36
N THR A 34 -0.65 -12.39 -5.65
CA THR A 34 -2.04 -11.97 -5.76
C THR A 34 -2.16 -10.44 -5.78
N THR A 35 -3.13 -9.92 -6.54
CA THR A 35 -3.50 -8.50 -6.48
C THR A 35 -4.41 -8.26 -5.29
N LEU A 36 -3.98 -7.40 -4.37
CA LEU A 36 -4.76 -7.00 -3.21
C LEU A 36 -5.75 -5.88 -3.55
N TYR A 37 -5.28 -4.89 -4.34
CA TYR A 37 -6.08 -3.72 -4.69
C TYR A 37 -5.65 -3.13 -6.04
N THR A 38 -6.64 -2.65 -6.80
CA THR A 38 -6.44 -1.98 -8.09
C THR A 38 -6.90 -0.54 -7.98
N PHE A 39 -6.03 0.42 -8.31
CA PHE A 39 -6.43 1.82 -8.42
C PHE A 39 -7.17 2.03 -9.75
N GLU A 40 -8.44 2.45 -9.71
CA GLU A 40 -9.24 2.58 -10.92
C GLU A 40 -8.70 3.64 -11.89
N THR A 41 -8.68 3.28 -13.18
CA THR A 41 -8.12 4.07 -14.29
C THR A 41 -8.76 5.45 -14.45
N SER A 42 -10.06 5.58 -14.16
CA SER A 42 -10.78 6.87 -14.17
C SER A 42 -10.21 7.87 -13.15
N THR A 43 -9.39 7.39 -12.21
CA THR A 43 -8.73 8.16 -11.15
C THR A 43 -7.19 8.12 -11.24
N LEU A 44 -6.61 7.66 -12.36
CA LEU A 44 -5.15 7.56 -12.59
C LEU A 44 -4.37 8.85 -12.29
N ASN A 45 -4.94 10.01 -12.62
CA ASN A 45 -4.35 11.30 -12.31
C ASN A 45 -4.54 11.73 -10.84
N LYS A 46 -5.45 11.05 -10.12
CA LYS A 46 -5.77 11.27 -8.70
C LYS A 46 -4.81 10.48 -7.80
N TYR A 47 -4.47 9.24 -8.14
CA TYR A 47 -3.76 8.34 -7.24
C TYR A 47 -2.44 7.83 -7.80
N LYS A 48 -1.33 8.39 -7.29
CA LYS A 48 0.01 7.85 -7.50
C LYS A 48 0.54 7.27 -6.19
N PRO A 49 0.19 6.02 -5.82
CA PRO A 49 0.70 5.40 -4.60
C PRO A 49 2.22 5.42 -4.57
N ASN A 50 2.80 5.68 -3.40
CA ASN A 50 4.24 5.87 -3.23
C ASN A 50 4.82 4.95 -2.15
N THR A 51 4.17 4.95 -0.98
CA THR A 51 4.63 4.27 0.22
C THR A 51 3.52 3.44 0.83
N LEU A 52 3.91 2.38 1.52
CA LEU A 52 3.11 1.38 2.21
C LEU A 52 3.61 1.27 3.65
N ALA A 53 2.69 1.08 4.58
CA ALA A 53 2.99 0.75 5.97
C ALA A 53 1.91 -0.18 6.51
N ILE A 54 2.27 -1.21 7.27
CA ILE A 54 1.32 -2.12 7.91
C ILE A 54 1.33 -1.88 9.42
N HIS A 55 0.18 -1.96 10.06
CA HIS A 55 0.05 -2.04 11.51
C HIS A 55 -1.18 -2.90 11.85
N GLY A 56 -0.93 -4.14 12.31
CA GLY A 56 -1.98 -5.13 12.47
C GLY A 56 -2.65 -5.42 11.12
N ASP A 57 -3.99 -5.33 11.09
CA ASP A 57 -4.80 -5.58 9.88
C ASP A 57 -4.91 -4.35 8.96
N ASP A 58 -4.31 -3.21 9.32
CA ASP A 58 -4.38 -1.99 8.52
C ASP A 58 -3.15 -1.82 7.63
N LEU A 59 -3.36 -1.66 6.32
CA LEU A 59 -2.37 -1.23 5.34
C LEU A 59 -2.61 0.24 4.97
N PHE A 60 -1.63 1.09 5.25
CA PHE A 60 -1.62 2.50 4.95
C PHE A 60 -0.84 2.78 3.66
N ILE A 61 -1.39 3.62 2.78
CA ILE A 61 -0.85 3.94 1.47
C ILE A 61 -0.79 5.46 1.30
N THR A 62 0.38 6.00 0.99
CA THR A 62 0.52 7.42 0.63
C THR A 62 0.27 7.62 -0.86
N LEU A 63 -0.47 8.67 -1.18
CA LEU A 63 -0.80 9.03 -2.56
C LEU A 63 -0.02 10.30 -2.91
N SER A 64 0.93 10.20 -3.85
CA SER A 64 1.74 11.33 -4.28
C SER A 64 0.84 12.43 -4.85
N LYS A 65 1.18 13.69 -4.56
CA LYS A 65 0.49 14.93 -5.00
C LYS A 65 -0.85 15.22 -4.35
N GLN A 66 -1.38 14.32 -3.53
CA GLN A 66 -2.54 14.59 -2.71
C GLN A 66 -2.08 14.55 -1.27
N SER A 67 -2.56 15.49 -0.46
CA SER A 67 -2.35 15.42 0.97
C SER A 67 -3.23 14.33 1.59
N THR A 68 -3.16 13.12 1.04
CA THR A 68 -4.10 12.03 1.27
C THR A 68 -3.36 10.76 1.66
N LEU A 69 -3.82 10.18 2.76
CA LEU A 69 -3.48 8.84 3.20
C LEU A 69 -4.67 7.95 2.92
N MET A 70 -4.44 6.80 2.30
CA MET A 70 -5.45 5.75 2.17
C MET A 70 -5.13 4.65 3.18
N LYS A 71 -6.17 4.05 3.74
CA LYS A 71 -6.07 2.87 4.60
C LYS A 71 -6.99 1.79 4.05
N LEU A 72 -6.49 0.58 3.92
CA LEU A 72 -7.28 -0.60 3.61
C LEU A 72 -7.09 -1.68 4.68
N LYS A 73 -8.09 -2.54 4.87
CA LYS A 73 -7.99 -3.72 5.72
C LYS A 73 -7.41 -4.90 4.93
N LEU A 74 -6.38 -5.56 5.45
CA LEU A 74 -5.79 -6.74 4.80
C LEU A 74 -6.80 -7.90 4.75
N SER A 75 -7.58 -8.08 5.82
CA SER A 75 -8.66 -9.07 5.89
C SER A 75 -9.87 -8.77 4.99
N ASN A 76 -10.06 -7.50 4.60
CA ASN A 76 -11.14 -7.06 3.72
C ASN A 76 -10.69 -5.87 2.85
N PRO A 77 -9.98 -6.11 1.74
CA PRO A 77 -9.36 -5.05 0.93
C PRO A 77 -10.35 -4.09 0.26
N SER A 78 -11.65 -4.40 0.29
CA SER A 78 -12.71 -3.51 -0.17
C SER A 78 -13.13 -2.45 0.87
N ASP A 79 -12.76 -2.62 2.14
CA ASP A 79 -12.97 -1.62 3.19
C ASP A 79 -11.84 -0.58 3.16
N ILE A 80 -12.12 0.55 2.53
CA ILE A 80 -11.15 1.60 2.24
C ILE A 80 -11.57 2.89 2.93
N THR A 81 -10.66 3.49 3.66
CA THR A 81 -10.82 4.83 4.25
C THR A 81 -9.78 5.78 3.68
N GLU A 82 -10.21 6.97 3.24
CA GLU A 82 -9.32 8.07 2.85
C GLU A 82 -9.26 9.14 3.94
N PHE A 83 -8.06 9.62 4.24
CA PHE A 83 -7.82 10.70 5.18
C PHE A 83 -7.11 11.84 4.47
N THR A 84 -7.66 13.05 4.55
CA THR A 84 -6.91 14.26 4.18
C THR A 84 -6.04 14.68 5.36
N VAL A 85 -4.73 14.73 5.14
CA VAL A 85 -3.77 15.27 6.11
C VAL A 85 -3.67 16.78 5.87
N PRO A 86 -3.99 17.64 6.85
CA PRO A 86 -3.93 19.09 6.67
C PRO A 86 -2.52 19.58 6.33
N GLY A 87 -2.40 20.42 5.30
CA GLY A 87 -1.13 21.03 4.85
C GLY A 87 -0.64 20.55 3.48
N SER A 88 0.28 21.28 2.85
CA SER A 88 0.90 20.88 1.57
C SER A 88 1.94 19.78 1.84
N LEU A 89 1.59 18.53 1.57
CA LEU A 89 2.52 17.42 1.73
C LEU A 89 3.44 17.37 0.51
N GLY A 90 4.49 18.21 0.54
CA GLY A 90 5.50 18.30 -0.51
C GLY A 90 6.17 16.96 -0.84
N LYS A 91 6.09 15.99 0.08
CA LYS A 91 6.25 14.54 -0.06
C LYS A 91 5.93 13.91 1.30
N ILE A 92 4.86 13.13 1.44
CA ILE A 92 4.80 12.20 2.58
C ILE A 92 5.79 11.07 2.28
N GLY A 93 6.90 11.01 3.02
CA GLY A 93 7.73 9.82 3.09
C GLY A 93 7.46 9.15 4.44
N PHE A 94 6.85 7.97 4.44
CA PHE A 94 6.91 7.11 5.62
C PHE A 94 8.05 6.12 5.43
N VAL A 95 8.79 5.87 6.50
CA VAL A 95 9.66 4.70 6.63
C VAL A 95 8.96 3.80 7.63
N SER A 96 8.52 2.62 7.19
CA SER A 96 8.09 1.57 8.12
C SER A 96 9.26 0.61 8.36
N ILE A 97 9.77 0.63 9.59
CA ILE A 97 10.68 -0.39 10.12
C ILE A 97 9.88 -1.14 11.16
N TYR A 98 9.64 -2.44 10.93
CA TYR A 98 9.15 -3.33 11.98
C TYR A 98 10.17 -4.45 12.17
N SER A 99 10.67 -4.58 13.40
CA SER A 99 11.34 -5.77 13.89
C SER A 99 10.32 -6.60 14.65
N SER A 100 10.09 -7.85 14.24
CA SER A 100 9.50 -8.81 15.17
C SER A 100 10.61 -9.30 16.11
N SER A 101 10.37 -9.23 17.42
CA SER A 101 11.21 -9.94 18.37
C SER A 101 11.11 -11.43 18.08
N ALA A 102 12.23 -12.07 17.77
CA ALA A 102 12.32 -13.53 17.72
C ALA A 102 11.74 -14.07 19.04
N GLN A 103 10.64 -14.82 18.96
CA GLN A 103 10.19 -15.60 20.11
C GLN A 103 11.24 -16.69 20.37
N SER A 104 11.70 -16.72 21.62
CA SER A 104 12.71 -17.58 22.23
C SER A 104 12.49 -19.07 22.02
#